data_AF-A0A6M9X339-F1
#
_entry.id   AF-A0A6M9X339-F1
#
_cell.length_a   1.000
_cell.length_b   1.000
_cell.length_c   1.000
_cell.angle_alpha   90.00
_cell.angle_beta   90.00
_cell.angle_gamma   90.00
#
_symmetry.space_group_name_H-M   'P 1'
#
loop_
_entity.id
_entity.type
_entity.pdbx_description
1 polymer ?
#
loop_
_entity_poly.entity_id
_entity_poly.type
_entity_poly.pdbx_seq_one_letter_code
_entity_poly.pdbx_strand_id
1 'polypeptide(L)'
;MKKIIFGMSALIMSFSSIAGGGGSWSPSISPEHCVGVSYNPFSVFWTGMKQCQEAIDHGYAQGVGFSGVVSYGNGNESSNMRAFSGVVHPGERLTSKQLGVPETIGNAKINGTGKIAAFWVQ
;
A
#
# COMPACT_ATOMS: atom_id res chain seq x y z
N MET A 1 -36.50 -52.89 21.97
CA MET A 1 -36.58 -52.51 20.54
C MET A 1 -35.70 -51.30 20.32
N LYS A 2 -34.80 -51.37 19.33
CA LYS A 2 -33.86 -50.33 18.89
C LYS A 2 -34.56 -49.03 18.49
N LYS A 3 -33.86 -47.89 18.61
CA LYS A 3 -33.84 -46.77 17.65
C LYS A 3 -32.71 -45.79 18.02
N ILE A 4 -31.55 -45.97 17.40
CA ILE A 4 -30.45 -45.01 17.38
C ILE A 4 -30.82 -43.97 16.31
N ILE A 5 -30.95 -42.70 16.69
CA ILE A 5 -31.20 -41.60 15.76
C ILE A 5 -29.87 -40.89 15.53
N PHE A 6 -29.24 -41.21 14.41
CA PHE A 6 -27.99 -40.62 13.95
C PHE A 6 -28.33 -39.38 13.11
N GLY A 7 -28.31 -38.20 13.74
CA GLY A 7 -28.61 -36.92 13.09
C GLY A 7 -27.33 -36.26 12.58
N MET A 8 -26.88 -36.65 11.38
CA MET A 8 -25.74 -36.05 10.70
C MET A 8 -26.19 -34.74 10.03
N SER A 9 -26.00 -33.60 10.72
CA SER A 9 -26.25 -32.28 10.13
C SER A 9 -25.05 -31.89 9.28
N ALA A 10 -25.21 -32.02 7.97
CA ALA A 10 -24.24 -31.55 6.98
C ALA A 10 -24.20 -30.02 6.98
N LEU A 11 -23.09 -29.45 7.46
CA LEU A 11 -22.76 -28.04 7.26
C LEU A 11 -22.26 -27.88 5.82
N ILE A 12 -23.14 -27.43 4.93
CA ILE A 12 -22.76 -27.04 3.57
C ILE A 12 -22.12 -25.65 3.67
N MET A 13 -20.80 -25.60 3.85
CA MET A 13 -20.05 -24.36 3.67
C MET A 13 -19.90 -24.11 2.18
N SER A 14 -20.80 -23.31 1.61
CA SER A 14 -20.61 -22.76 0.27
C SER A 14 -19.54 -21.68 0.34
N PHE A 15 -18.30 -22.05 0.03
CA PHE A 15 -17.28 -21.08 -0.35
C PHE A 15 -17.63 -20.66 -1.78
N SER A 16 -18.17 -19.45 -1.95
CA SER A 16 -18.15 -18.80 -3.26
C SER A 16 -16.69 -18.44 -3.55
N SER A 17 -15.93 -19.41 -4.08
CA SER A 17 -14.74 -19.07 -4.85
C SER A 17 -15.25 -18.33 -6.09
N ILE A 18 -15.21 -17.00 -6.05
CA ILE A 18 -15.09 -16.22 -7.28
C ILE A 18 -13.71 -16.58 -7.84
N ALA A 19 -13.68 -17.69 -8.58
CA ALA A 19 -12.66 -17.93 -9.57
C ALA A 19 -12.95 -16.93 -10.69
N GLY A 20 -12.21 -15.83 -10.70
CA GLY A 20 -12.28 -14.79 -11.73
C GLY A 20 -11.92 -15.37 -13.10
N GLY A 21 -12.89 -15.99 -13.75
CA GLY A 21 -12.86 -16.34 -15.16
C GLY A 21 -13.38 -15.15 -15.95
N GLY A 22 -12.47 -14.34 -16.51
CA GLY A 22 -12.83 -13.18 -17.31
C GLY A 22 -11.63 -12.35 -17.76
N GLY A 23 -10.79 -12.91 -18.64
CA GLY A 23 -9.64 -12.22 -19.22
C GLY A 23 -8.46 -12.02 -18.24
N SER A 24 -7.23 -12.08 -18.75
CA SER A 24 -6.04 -11.68 -17.99
C SER A 24 -5.98 -10.16 -17.92
N TRP A 25 -6.97 -9.54 -17.28
CA TRP A 25 -6.99 -8.10 -17.07
C TRP A 25 -5.77 -7.71 -16.21
N SER A 26 -5.07 -6.67 -16.62
CA SER A 26 -3.92 -6.11 -15.91
C SER A 26 -4.01 -4.59 -15.90
N PRO A 27 -3.59 -3.91 -14.83
CA PRO A 27 -3.59 -2.46 -14.77
C PRO A 27 -2.77 -1.87 -15.92
N SER A 28 -3.25 -0.79 -16.52
CA SER A 28 -2.51 -0.04 -17.54
C SER A 28 -1.48 0.93 -16.94
N ILE A 29 -1.33 0.96 -15.62
CA ILE A 29 -0.49 1.89 -14.88
C ILE A 29 0.51 1.14 -14.00
N SER A 30 1.71 1.68 -13.87
CA SER A 30 2.69 1.21 -12.90
C SER A 30 2.31 1.67 -11.48
N PRO A 31 2.55 0.85 -10.45
CA PRO A 31 2.18 1.16 -9.06
C PRO A 31 2.88 2.43 -8.52
N GLU A 32 4.05 2.81 -9.08
CA GLU A 32 4.78 4.03 -8.70
C GLU A 32 3.93 5.31 -8.85
N HIS A 33 2.97 5.33 -9.80
CA HIS A 33 2.08 6.48 -10.00
C HIS A 33 0.92 6.55 -9.00
N CYS A 34 0.70 5.46 -8.25
CA CYS A 34 -0.35 5.38 -7.24
C CYS A 34 0.13 5.84 -5.85
N VAL A 35 1.44 6.13 -5.72
CA VAL A 35 2.09 6.58 -4.50
C VAL A 35 2.53 8.04 -4.65
N GLY A 36 1.96 8.92 -3.85
CA GLY A 36 2.34 10.31 -3.73
C GLY A 36 3.14 10.56 -2.46
N VAL A 37 4.02 11.58 -2.50
CA VAL A 37 4.74 12.07 -1.32
C VAL A 37 4.48 13.56 -1.15
N SER A 38 4.25 13.96 0.10
CA SER A 38 4.16 15.37 0.49
C SER A 38 5.20 15.66 1.56
N TYR A 39 5.66 16.90 1.60
CA TYR A 39 6.62 17.41 2.59
C TYR A 39 5.95 18.47 3.47
N ASN A 40 6.45 18.65 4.70
CA ASN A 40 5.97 19.63 5.67
C ASN A 40 4.46 19.51 6.03
N PRO A 41 4.01 18.41 6.67
CA PRO A 41 4.79 17.29 7.18
C PRO A 41 5.04 16.20 6.13
N PHE A 42 6.05 15.35 6.37
CA PHE A 42 6.30 14.22 5.50
C PHE A 42 5.15 13.20 5.56
N SER A 43 4.64 12.82 4.39
CA SER A 43 3.63 11.78 4.28
C SER A 43 3.69 11.08 2.93
N VAL A 44 3.27 9.82 2.93
CA VAL A 44 3.06 9.01 1.73
C VAL A 44 1.56 8.76 1.59
N PHE A 45 0.99 8.96 0.40
CA PHE A 45 -0.45 8.88 0.21
C PHE A 45 -0.84 8.23 -1.12
N TRP A 46 -2.06 7.73 -1.18
CA TRP A 46 -2.66 7.23 -2.41
C TRP A 46 -3.02 8.39 -3.35
N THR A 47 -2.50 8.42 -4.58
CA THR A 47 -2.70 9.56 -5.49
C THR A 47 -4.14 9.75 -5.98
N GLY A 48 -4.99 8.74 -5.86
CA GLY A 48 -6.40 8.83 -6.26
C GLY A 48 -6.63 8.86 -7.77
N MET A 49 -5.63 8.50 -8.57
CA MET A 49 -5.79 8.38 -10.02
C MET A 49 -6.80 7.27 -10.37
N LYS A 50 -7.63 7.49 -11.40
CA LYS A 50 -8.65 6.53 -11.82
C LYS A 50 -8.06 5.16 -12.14
N GLN A 51 -6.92 5.12 -12.83
CA GLN A 51 -6.23 3.88 -13.20
C GLN A 51 -5.70 3.11 -11.98
N CYS A 52 -5.36 3.81 -10.90
CA CYS A 52 -4.98 3.18 -9.64
C CYS A 52 -6.20 2.54 -8.96
N GLN A 53 -7.35 3.23 -9.00
CA GLN A 53 -8.59 2.70 -8.46
C GLN A 53 -9.10 1.50 -9.26
N GLU A 54 -8.98 1.51 -10.60
CA GLU A 54 -9.32 0.38 -11.46
C GLU A 54 -8.59 -0.91 -11.05
N ALA A 55 -7.30 -0.83 -10.66
CA ALA A 55 -6.55 -1.99 -10.15
C ALA A 55 -7.19 -2.63 -8.91
N ILE A 56 -7.82 -1.82 -8.07
CA ILE A 56 -8.52 -2.27 -6.87
C ILE A 56 -9.91 -2.80 -7.21
N ASP A 57 -10.66 -2.06 -8.05
CA ASP A 57 -12.03 -2.38 -8.41
C ASP A 57 -12.13 -3.71 -9.19
N HIS A 58 -11.10 -4.02 -9.99
CA HIS A 58 -10.95 -5.31 -10.67
C HIS A 58 -10.40 -6.44 -9.78
N GLY A 59 -10.10 -6.17 -8.50
CA GLY A 59 -9.56 -7.15 -7.56
C GLY A 59 -8.13 -7.59 -7.87
N TYR A 60 -7.40 -6.84 -8.70
CA TYR A 60 -6.01 -7.16 -9.07
C TYR A 60 -5.02 -6.85 -7.94
N ALA A 61 -5.31 -5.80 -7.17
CA ALA A 61 -4.52 -5.39 -6.01
C ALA A 61 -5.42 -4.92 -4.86
N GLN A 62 -4.89 -4.99 -3.63
CA GLN A 62 -5.52 -4.44 -2.42
C GLN A 62 -4.92 -3.07 -2.03
N GLY A 63 -3.73 -2.75 -2.55
CA GLY A 63 -3.01 -1.53 -2.30
C GLY A 63 -1.67 -1.52 -3.01
N VAL A 64 -0.81 -0.56 -2.66
CA VAL A 64 0.54 -0.46 -3.22
C VAL A 64 1.57 -0.48 -2.11
N GLY A 65 2.47 -1.46 -2.18
CA GLY A 65 3.67 -1.52 -1.36
C GLY A 65 4.72 -0.59 -1.93
N PHE A 66 5.43 0.12 -1.06
CA PHE A 66 6.47 1.05 -1.47
C PHE A 66 7.69 1.01 -0.56
N SER A 67 8.83 1.41 -1.09
CA SER A 67 10.04 1.70 -0.34
C SER A 67 10.80 2.87 -0.95
N GLY A 68 11.51 3.61 -0.11
CA GLY A 68 12.26 4.78 -0.52
C GLY A 68 13.23 5.25 0.55
N VAL A 69 13.89 6.36 0.26
CA VAL A 69 14.83 7.01 1.17
C VAL A 69 14.48 8.50 1.25
N VAL A 70 14.35 9.05 2.45
CA VAL A 70 14.32 10.49 2.67
C VAL A 70 15.72 11.00 2.98
N SER A 71 16.06 12.18 2.46
CA SER A 71 17.28 12.91 2.80
C SER A 71 16.99 14.03 3.79
N TYR A 72 17.92 14.29 4.69
CA TYR A 72 17.87 15.38 5.65
C TYR A 72 18.99 16.36 5.39
N GLY A 73 18.68 17.64 5.45
CA GLY A 73 19.63 18.66 5.07
C GLY A 73 19.20 20.08 5.39
N ASN A 74 20.14 21.00 5.18
CA ASN A 74 19.91 22.44 5.17
C ASN A 74 20.19 22.95 3.76
N GLY A 75 19.15 23.34 3.03
CA GLY A 75 19.28 23.67 1.61
C GLY A 75 19.66 22.44 0.78
N ASN A 76 20.67 22.59 -0.08
CA ASN A 76 21.09 21.55 -1.03
C ASN A 76 22.03 20.48 -0.42
N GLU A 77 22.45 20.64 0.83
CA GLU A 77 23.36 19.70 1.49
C GLU A 77 22.57 18.58 2.17
N SER A 78 22.80 17.33 1.77
CA SER A 78 22.25 16.14 2.45
C SER A 78 23.26 15.63 3.48
N SER A 79 22.89 15.66 4.77
CA SER A 79 23.72 15.19 5.88
C SER A 79 23.36 13.78 6.35
N ASN A 80 22.10 13.36 6.18
CA ASN A 80 21.61 12.07 6.62
C ASN A 80 20.56 11.52 5.66
N MET A 81 20.43 10.19 5.63
CA MET A 81 19.41 9.49 4.85
C MET A 81 18.70 8.46 5.74
N ARG A 82 17.38 8.31 5.56
CA ARG A 82 16.59 7.28 6.23
C ARG A 82 15.74 6.53 5.22
N ALA A 83 15.88 5.21 5.21
CA ALA A 83 14.98 4.36 4.47
C ALA A 83 13.60 4.34 5.15
N PHE A 84 12.56 4.23 4.34
CA PHE A 84 11.19 4.04 4.77
C PHE A 84 10.48 3.11 3.79
N SER A 85 9.45 2.43 4.28
CA SER A 85 8.64 1.50 3.50
C SER A 85 7.28 1.32 4.14
N GLY A 86 6.30 0.93 3.35
CA GLY A 86 4.96 0.63 3.84
C GLY A 86 4.06 0.13 2.73
N VAL A 87 2.77 0.03 3.06
CA VAL A 87 1.70 -0.26 2.10
C VAL A 87 0.67 0.84 2.25
N VAL A 88 0.30 1.47 1.14
CA VAL A 88 -0.74 2.49 1.10
C VAL A 88 -1.98 1.94 0.40
N HIS A 89 -3.12 2.06 1.06
CA HIS A 89 -4.42 1.63 0.55
C HIS A 89 -5.18 2.81 -0.10
N PRO A 90 -6.25 2.53 -0.88
CA PRO A 90 -7.06 3.58 -1.46
C PRO A 90 -7.58 4.59 -0.43
N GLY A 91 -7.33 5.88 -0.71
CA GLY A 91 -7.72 6.97 0.18
C GLY A 91 -6.84 7.14 1.43
N GLU A 92 -5.84 6.29 1.63
CA GLU A 92 -4.96 6.35 2.80
C GLU A 92 -3.87 7.41 2.64
N ARG A 93 -3.49 8.00 3.79
CA ARG A 93 -2.31 8.85 3.96
C ARG A 93 -1.54 8.40 5.20
N LEU A 94 -0.34 7.89 4.98
CA LEU A 94 0.60 7.49 6.01
C LEU A 94 1.45 8.69 6.42
N THR A 95 1.38 9.04 7.70
CA THR A 95 2.20 10.11 8.30
C THR A 95 3.65 9.65 8.49
N SER A 96 4.56 10.60 8.57
CA SER A 96 5.96 10.37 8.95
C SER A 96 6.11 9.50 10.21
N LYS A 97 5.28 9.73 11.22
CA LYS A 97 5.23 8.91 12.45
C LYS A 97 4.87 7.45 12.16
N GLN A 98 3.87 7.18 11.32
CA GLN A 98 3.49 5.81 10.94
C GLN A 98 4.59 5.11 10.14
N LEU A 99 5.36 5.88 9.38
CA LEU A 99 6.46 5.39 8.55
C LEU A 99 7.80 5.26 9.31
N GLY A 100 7.84 5.64 10.60
CA GLY A 100 9.08 5.68 11.36
C GLY A 100 10.10 6.70 10.83
N VAL A 101 9.62 7.73 10.14
CA VAL A 101 10.42 8.81 9.56
C VAL A 101 10.34 10.03 10.48
N PRO A 102 11.42 10.40 11.17
CA PRO A 102 11.45 11.66 11.93
C PRO A 102 11.31 12.87 10.98
N GLU A 103 10.59 13.91 11.36
CA GLU A 103 10.57 15.16 10.56
C GLU A 103 11.93 15.88 10.57
N THR A 104 12.73 15.63 11.62
CA THR A 104 14.04 16.25 11.85
C THR A 104 15.04 15.28 12.46
N ILE A 105 16.31 15.41 12.08
CA ILE A 105 17.45 14.73 12.73
C ILE A 105 18.46 15.82 13.13
N GLY A 106 18.66 16.00 14.44
CA GLY A 106 19.40 17.16 14.95
C GLY A 106 18.72 18.46 14.50
N ASN A 107 19.47 19.33 13.83
CA ASN A 107 18.96 20.59 13.27
C ASN A 107 18.52 20.48 11.79
N ALA A 108 18.64 19.30 11.17
CA ALA A 108 18.32 19.11 9.76
C ALA A 108 16.87 18.65 9.57
N LYS A 109 16.18 19.20 8.56
CA LYS A 109 14.82 18.80 8.14
C LYS A 109 14.88 17.90 6.92
N ILE A 110 13.78 17.20 6.63
CA ILE A 110 13.62 16.49 5.35
C ILE A 110 13.74 17.51 4.21
N ASN A 111 14.69 17.29 3.30
CA ASN A 111 14.93 18.16 2.15
C ASN A 111 14.73 17.46 0.80
N GLY A 112 14.38 16.18 0.80
CA GLY A 112 14.11 15.43 -0.41
C GLY A 112 13.75 13.97 -0.16
N THR A 113 13.35 13.31 -1.23
CA THR A 113 13.12 11.86 -1.30
C THR A 113 13.81 11.33 -2.55
N GLY A 114 14.48 10.20 -2.42
CA GLY A 114 15.03 9.46 -3.56
C GLY A 114 13.94 8.82 -4.42
N LYS A 115 14.33 8.01 -5.40
CA LYS A 115 13.36 7.23 -6.19
C LYS A 115 12.56 6.30 -5.26
N ILE A 116 11.25 6.31 -5.42
CA ILE A 116 10.35 5.38 -4.73
C ILE A 116 10.19 4.15 -5.61
N ALA A 117 10.49 2.98 -5.05
CA ALA A 117 10.12 1.71 -5.65
C ALA A 117 8.72 1.33 -5.17
N ALA A 118 7.88 0.84 -6.07
CA ALA A 118 6.52 0.45 -5.74
C ALA A 118 6.12 -0.86 -6.44
N PHE A 119 5.22 -1.61 -5.81
CA PHE A 119 4.67 -2.87 -6.33
C PHE A 119 3.22 -3.05 -5.89
N TRP A 120 2.43 -3.75 -6.71
CA TRP A 120 1.07 -4.12 -6.38
C TRP A 120 1.05 -5.15 -5.24
N VAL A 121 0.21 -4.92 -4.23
CA VAL A 121 -0.04 -5.89 -3.15
C VAL A 121 -1.31 -6.65 -3.48
N GLN A 122 -1.24 -7.99 -3.47
CA GLN A 122 -2.35 -8.89 -3.78
C GLN A 122 -3.03 -9.44 -2.54
#